data_AF-A0A7C3SWP6-F1
#
_entry.id   AF-A0A7C3SWP6-F1
#
_cell.length_a   1.000
_cell.length_b   1.000
_cell.length_c   1.000
_cell.angle_alpha   90.00
_cell.angle_beta   90.00
_cell.angle_gamma   90.00
#
_symmetry.space_group_name_H-M   'P 1'
#
loop_
_entity.id
_entity.type
_entity.pdbx_description
1 polymer ?
#
loop_
_entity_poly.entity_id
_entity_poly.type
_entity_poly.pdbx_seq_one_letter_code
_entity_poly.pdbx_strand_id
1 'polypeptide(L)'
;MKVTKKIYIIATIVVVIFLIIMHTSSPDTLISEIKKPYKGYVSNIYYQRGYHILIKNDIEELDMIGFTRNFMCVIDMGDSIYKKANENYVTIVKPNNVLIKSSYLYISPSYRNDWRWPREWDDKWKEASCDECDTCTWNYRFEKYK
;
A
#
# COMPACT_ATOMS: atom_id res chain seq x y z
N MET A 1 -36.58 30.10 29.73
CA MET A 1 -35.78 29.46 28.65
C MET A 1 -34.84 28.40 29.23
N LYS A 2 -35.19 27.10 29.14
CA LYS A 2 -34.39 25.96 29.65
C LYS A 2 -33.87 25.06 28.52
N VAL A 3 -33.58 25.64 27.35
CA VAL A 3 -33.27 24.87 26.12
C VAL A 3 -31.75 24.77 25.85
N THR A 4 -30.91 25.41 26.65
CA THR A 4 -29.50 25.60 26.27
C THR A 4 -28.60 24.38 26.53
N LYS A 5 -28.68 23.73 27.70
CA LYS A 5 -27.70 22.67 28.07
C LYS A 5 -27.77 21.40 27.21
N LYS A 6 -28.96 20.96 26.78
CA LYS A 6 -29.11 19.74 25.98
C LYS A 6 -28.55 19.90 24.57
N ILE A 7 -28.69 21.09 23.97
CA ILE A 7 -28.16 21.39 22.64
C ILE A 7 -26.63 21.36 22.64
N TYR A 8 -25.98 21.93 23.67
CA TYR A 8 -24.52 21.89 23.77
C TYR A 8 -23.97 20.47 23.89
N ILE A 9 -24.62 19.60 24.67
CA ILE A 9 -24.18 18.19 24.80
C ILE A 9 -24.28 17.48 23.45
N ILE A 10 -25.38 17.66 22.71
CA ILE A 10 -25.56 17.04 21.39
C ILE A 10 -24.52 17.58 20.40
N ALA A 11 -24.28 18.89 20.37
CA ALA A 11 -23.27 19.50 19.51
C ALA A 11 -21.87 18.96 19.82
N THR A 12 -21.49 18.82 21.09
CA THR A 12 -20.21 18.24 21.50
C THR A 12 -20.08 16.79 21.05
N ILE A 13 -21.12 15.97 21.20
CA ILE A 13 -21.11 14.57 20.74
C ILE A 13 -20.92 14.50 19.22
N VAL A 14 -21.63 15.33 18.46
CA VAL A 14 -21.50 15.38 16.99
C VAL A 14 -20.09 15.79 16.57
N VAL A 15 -19.49 16.78 17.24
CA VAL A 15 -18.10 17.20 16.99
C VAL A 15 -17.13 16.06 17.31
N VAL A 16 -17.30 15.37 18.44
CA VAL A 16 -16.46 14.23 18.80
C VAL A 16 -16.58 13.09 17.78
N ILE A 17 -17.80 12.73 17.37
CA ILE A 17 -18.02 11.70 16.33
C ILE A 17 -17.39 12.13 15.00
N PHE A 18 -17.57 13.39 14.59
CA PHE A 18 -16.96 13.93 13.38
C PHE A 18 -15.43 13.87 13.44
N LEU A 19 -14.83 14.24 14.58
CA LEU A 19 -13.38 14.13 14.79
C LEU A 19 -12.90 12.68 14.74
N ILE A 20 -13.65 11.72 15.30
CA ILE A 20 -13.32 10.29 15.24
C ILE A 20 -13.37 9.79 13.79
N ILE A 21 -14.42 10.12 13.03
CA ILE A 21 -14.57 9.72 11.62
C ILE A 21 -13.43 10.30 10.78
N MET A 22 -13.09 11.58 10.99
CA MET A 22 -11.95 12.23 10.34
C MET A 22 -10.61 11.59 10.76
N HIS A 23 -10.49 11.06 11.99
CA HIS A 23 -9.28 10.39 12.45
C HIS A 23 -9.13 8.98 11.86
N THR A 24 -10.22 8.25 11.59
CA THR A 24 -10.20 6.94 10.91
C THR A 24 -9.82 6.99 9.42
N SER A 25 -9.36 8.15 8.95
CA SER A 25 -8.92 8.35 7.58
C SER A 25 -7.69 7.49 7.25
N SER A 26 -7.65 7.05 6.00
CA SER A 26 -6.66 6.22 5.30
C SER A 26 -5.16 6.30 5.70
N PRO A 27 -4.57 7.43 6.15
CA PRO A 27 -3.14 7.47 6.48
C PRO A 27 -2.68 6.50 7.58
N ASP A 28 -3.48 6.29 8.63
CA ASP A 28 -3.08 5.41 9.73
C ASP A 28 -3.05 3.93 9.31
N THR A 29 -3.97 3.52 8.44
CA THR A 29 -3.96 2.19 7.82
C THR A 29 -2.72 2.01 6.96
N LEU A 30 -2.40 2.99 6.11
CA LEU A 30 -1.21 2.97 5.26
C LEU A 30 0.07 2.85 6.10
N ILE A 31 0.21 3.67 7.14
CA ILE A 31 1.35 3.65 8.05
C ILE A 31 1.45 2.30 8.78
N SER A 32 0.32 1.72 9.19
CA SER A 32 0.25 0.40 9.80
C SER A 32 0.74 -0.70 8.85
N GLU A 33 0.34 -0.67 7.58
CA GLU A 33 0.80 -1.62 6.56
C GLU A 33 2.30 -1.48 6.27
N ILE A 34 2.82 -0.25 6.26
CA ILE A 34 4.25 0.03 6.11
C ILE A 34 5.06 -0.56 7.27
N LYS A 35 4.53 -0.49 8.50
CA LYS A 35 5.20 -1.03 9.70
C LYS A 35 5.27 -2.56 9.72
N LYS A 36 4.35 -3.25 9.04
CA LYS A 36 4.29 -4.72 9.07
C LYS A 36 5.27 -5.35 8.07
N PRO A 37 6.15 -6.27 8.48
CA PRO A 37 6.87 -7.12 7.54
C PRO A 37 5.92 -8.20 7.00
N TYR A 38 6.20 -8.72 5.80
CA TYR A 38 5.53 -9.91 5.31
C TYR A 38 6.45 -10.70 4.39
N LYS A 39 6.18 -12.00 4.30
CA LYS A 39 6.85 -12.94 3.40
C LYS A 39 5.81 -13.91 2.86
N GLY A 40 5.85 -14.19 1.57
CA GLY A 40 4.94 -15.15 0.95
C GLY A 40 5.27 -15.34 -0.52
N TYR A 41 4.34 -15.96 -1.24
CA TYR A 41 4.42 -16.07 -2.70
C TYR A 41 3.19 -15.43 -3.34
N VAL A 42 3.37 -14.93 -4.56
CA VAL A 42 2.28 -14.35 -5.33
C VAL A 42 1.36 -15.47 -5.80
N SER A 43 0.17 -15.55 -5.23
CA SER A 43 -0.85 -16.52 -5.63
C SER A 43 -1.66 -16.02 -6.82
N ASN A 44 -1.91 -14.71 -6.90
CA ASN A 44 -2.71 -14.12 -7.97
C ASN A 44 -2.35 -12.64 -8.21
N ILE A 45 -2.54 -12.17 -9.44
CA ILE A 45 -2.44 -10.76 -9.82
C ILE A 45 -3.68 -10.43 -10.65
N TYR A 46 -4.46 -9.43 -10.23
CA TYR A 46 -5.69 -9.04 -10.92
C TYR A 46 -5.92 -7.54 -10.90
N TYR A 47 -6.90 -7.09 -11.67
CA TYR A 47 -7.28 -5.69 -11.77
C TYR A 47 -8.72 -5.48 -11.29
N GLN A 48 -8.89 -4.68 -10.23
CA GLN A 48 -10.19 -4.28 -9.71
C GLN A 48 -10.14 -2.81 -9.28
N ARG A 49 -10.40 -1.89 -10.22
CA ARG A 49 -10.25 -0.43 -10.02
C ARG A 49 -8.82 -0.03 -9.59
N GLY A 50 -7.83 -0.87 -9.92
CA GLY A 50 -6.44 -0.80 -9.51
C GLY A 50 -5.78 -2.17 -9.65
N TYR A 51 -4.46 -2.25 -9.62
CA TYR A 51 -3.76 -3.53 -9.57
C TYR A 51 -3.75 -4.08 -8.15
N HIS A 52 -4.12 -5.35 -8.03
CA HIS A 52 -4.12 -6.12 -6.80
C HIS A 52 -3.17 -7.30 -6.93
N ILE A 53 -2.52 -7.64 -5.82
CA ILE A 53 -1.69 -8.84 -5.72
C ILE A 53 -2.09 -9.59 -4.46
N LEU A 54 -2.46 -10.86 -4.64
CA LEU A 54 -2.64 -11.78 -3.52
C LEU A 54 -1.30 -12.41 -3.19
N ILE A 55 -0.88 -12.22 -1.95
CA ILE A 55 0.31 -12.83 -1.38
C ILE A 55 -0.13 -13.86 -0.37
N LYS A 56 0.16 -15.12 -0.66
CA LYS A 56 -0.15 -16.22 0.24
C LYS A 56 1.07 -16.56 1.09
N ASN A 57 0.87 -16.67 2.39
CA ASN A 57 1.85 -17.15 3.34
C ASN A 57 1.29 -18.35 4.12
N ASP A 58 2.04 -18.87 5.09
CA ASP A 58 1.65 -20.08 5.84
C ASP A 58 0.45 -19.86 6.78
N ILE A 59 0.08 -18.60 7.05
CA ILE A 59 -0.90 -18.19 8.06
C ILE A 59 -2.15 -17.62 7.40
N GLU A 60 -1.98 -16.78 6.38
CA GLU A 60 -3.03 -15.97 5.77
C GLU A 60 -2.74 -15.65 4.29
N GLU A 61 -3.77 -15.14 3.61
CA GLU A 61 -3.66 -14.54 2.29
C GLU A 61 -3.85 -13.03 2.42
N LEU A 62 -2.89 -12.27 1.89
CA LEU A 62 -2.86 -10.81 1.94
C LEU A 62 -3.25 -10.25 0.57
N ASP A 63 -4.34 -9.49 0.50
CA ASP A 63 -4.68 -8.69 -0.68
C ASP A 63 -4.02 -7.31 -0.56
N MET A 64 -3.13 -7.02 -1.49
CA MET A 64 -2.35 -5.79 -1.50
C MET A 64 -2.69 -4.90 -2.68
N ILE A 65 -2.68 -3.59 -2.44
CA ILE A 65 -2.97 -2.55 -3.44
C ILE A 65 -1.91 -1.44 -3.43
N GLY A 66 -1.99 -0.54 -4.42
CA GLY A 66 -1.19 0.69 -4.43
C GLY A 66 0.22 0.53 -5.01
N PHE A 67 0.44 -0.55 -5.76
CA PHE A 67 1.75 -0.87 -6.30
C PHE A 67 2.25 0.13 -7.34
N THR A 68 3.57 0.36 -7.33
CA THR A 68 4.22 1.16 -8.37
C THR A 68 4.17 0.43 -9.71
N ARG A 69 4.17 1.17 -10.83
CA ARG A 69 4.21 0.57 -12.18
C ARG A 69 5.44 -0.31 -12.39
N ASN A 70 6.60 0.14 -11.88
CA ASN A 70 7.86 -0.60 -11.98
C ASN A 70 7.78 -1.94 -11.23
N PHE A 71 7.16 -1.95 -10.05
CA PHE A 71 6.90 -3.19 -9.33
C PHE A 71 6.01 -4.16 -10.14
N MET A 72 4.94 -3.64 -10.74
CA MET A 72 4.04 -4.45 -11.58
C MET A 72 4.71 -5.02 -12.83
N CYS A 73 5.76 -4.38 -13.35
CA CYS A 73 6.52 -4.90 -14.51
C CYS A 73 7.41 -6.09 -14.16
N VAL A 74 7.85 -6.20 -12.90
CA VAL A 74 8.87 -7.18 -12.51
C VAL A 74 8.30 -8.34 -11.70
N ILE A 75 7.03 -8.28 -11.30
CA ILE A 75 6.39 -9.29 -10.47
C ILE A 75 5.51 -10.23 -11.30
N ASP A 76 5.65 -11.53 -11.06
CA ASP A 76 4.87 -12.58 -11.71
C ASP A 76 4.20 -13.50 -10.67
N MET A 77 3.15 -14.22 -11.08
CA MET A 77 2.57 -15.29 -10.26
C MET A 77 3.61 -16.37 -9.97
N GLY A 78 3.64 -16.85 -8.73
CA GLY A 78 4.60 -17.84 -8.23
C GLY A 78 5.91 -17.25 -7.70
N ASP A 79 6.16 -15.95 -7.90
CA ASP A 79 7.31 -15.29 -7.30
C ASP A 79 7.19 -15.26 -5.77
N SER A 80 8.31 -15.44 -5.07
CA SER A 80 8.35 -15.20 -3.63
C SER A 80 8.64 -13.74 -3.35
N ILE A 81 7.90 -13.12 -2.44
CA ILE A 81 8.09 -11.73 -2.01
C ILE A 81 8.49 -11.70 -0.54
N TYR A 82 9.42 -10.81 -0.23
CA TYR A 82 9.78 -10.42 1.12
C TYR A 82 9.77 -8.90 1.28
N LYS A 83 8.98 -8.40 2.23
CA LYS A 83 8.98 -7.01 2.68
C LYS A 83 9.54 -6.91 4.09
N LYS A 84 10.50 -6.00 4.27
CA LYS A 84 10.98 -5.59 5.59
C LYS A 84 10.10 -4.45 6.15
N ALA A 85 9.88 -4.47 7.47
CA ALA A 85 9.16 -3.40 8.17
C ALA A 85 9.81 -2.02 7.93
N ASN A 86 8.98 -0.98 7.75
CA ASN A 86 9.37 0.42 7.59
C ASN A 86 10.19 0.75 6.33
N GLU A 87 10.27 -0.16 5.36
CA GLU A 87 11.01 0.01 4.11
C GLU A 87 10.05 0.10 2.92
N ASN A 88 10.36 0.96 1.94
CA ASN A 88 9.61 1.05 0.68
C ASN A 88 10.02 -0.02 -0.34
N TYR A 89 11.07 -0.79 -0.04
CA TYR A 89 11.59 -1.78 -0.96
C TYR A 89 11.13 -3.17 -0.56
N VAL A 90 10.80 -3.95 -1.58
CA VAL A 90 10.53 -5.38 -1.47
C VAL A 90 11.52 -6.15 -2.30
N THR A 91 11.88 -7.33 -1.79
CA THR A 91 12.72 -8.29 -2.51
C THR A 91 11.80 -9.33 -3.13
N ILE A 92 11.91 -9.47 -4.45
CA ILE A 92 11.26 -10.50 -5.25
C ILE A 92 12.30 -11.57 -5.54
N VAL A 93 11.97 -12.82 -5.25
CA VAL A 93 12.78 -13.99 -5.56
C VAL A 93 12.07 -14.76 -6.67
N LYS A 94 12.68 -14.75 -7.85
CA LYS A 94 12.19 -15.50 -9.01
C LYS A 94 12.43 -17.01 -8.81
N PRO A 95 11.68 -17.90 -9.51
CA PRO A 95 11.88 -19.35 -9.42
C PRO A 95 13.30 -19.84 -9.75
N ASN A 96 14.06 -19.06 -10.52
CA ASN A 96 15.47 -19.32 -10.85
C ASN A 96 16.46 -18.72 -9.83
N ASN A 97 16.00 -18.35 -8.63
CA ASN A 97 16.77 -17.69 -7.57
C ASN A 97 17.33 -16.30 -7.91
N VAL A 98 16.84 -15.66 -8.97
CA VAL A 98 17.18 -14.24 -9.23
C VAL A 98 16.48 -13.34 -8.21
N LEU A 99 17.25 -12.44 -7.61
CA LEU A 99 16.76 -11.46 -6.65
C LEU A 99 16.57 -10.10 -7.32
N ILE A 100 15.35 -9.58 -7.26
CA ILE A 100 15.00 -8.25 -7.76
C ILE A 100 14.56 -7.40 -6.58
N LYS A 101 15.14 -6.22 -6.41
CA LYS A 101 14.72 -5.24 -5.42
C LYS A 101 13.96 -4.13 -6.13
N SER A 102 12.73 -3.87 -5.71
CA SER A 102 11.88 -2.83 -6.32
C SER A 102 11.13 -2.04 -5.26
N SER A 103 10.85 -0.77 -5.53
CA SER A 103 9.94 0.06 -4.73
C SER A 103 8.53 -0.51 -4.82
N TYR A 104 7.88 -0.81 -3.69
CA TYR A 104 6.59 -1.49 -3.71
C TYR A 104 5.43 -0.52 -3.82
N LEU A 105 5.44 0.58 -3.07
CA LEU A 105 4.27 1.45 -2.89
C LEU A 105 4.57 2.88 -3.34
N TYR A 106 3.61 3.46 -4.05
CA TYR A 106 3.58 4.90 -4.25
C TYR A 106 2.79 5.57 -3.12
N ILE A 107 3.41 6.52 -2.44
CA ILE A 107 2.76 7.34 -1.41
C ILE A 107 2.68 8.76 -1.94
N SER A 108 1.47 9.31 -2.06
CA SER A 108 1.30 10.67 -2.58
C SER A 108 1.87 11.71 -1.61
N PRO A 109 2.29 12.90 -2.10
CA PRO A 109 2.78 13.98 -1.27
C PRO A 109 1.81 14.39 -0.16
N SER A 110 0.49 14.31 -0.41
CA SER A 110 -0.53 14.59 0.60
C SER A 110 -0.41 13.70 1.85
N TYR A 111 -0.05 12.43 1.69
CA TYR A 111 0.15 11.51 2.83
C TYR A 111 1.49 11.73 3.53
N ARG A 112 2.56 12.07 2.79
CA ARG A 112 3.90 12.35 3.38
C ARG A 112 3.92 13.69 4.15
N ASN A 113 3.12 14.63 3.68
CA ASN A 113 2.97 15.93 4.32
C ASN A 113 1.95 15.90 5.48
N ASP A 114 1.21 14.79 5.67
CA ASP A 114 0.36 14.60 6.85
C ASP A 114 1.22 14.64 8.13
N TRP A 115 0.70 15.23 9.19
CA TRP A 115 1.42 15.37 10.47
C TRP A 115 1.67 14.02 11.16
N ARG A 116 0.90 12.98 10.80
CA ARG A 116 1.07 11.61 11.30
C ARG A 116 2.17 10.83 10.59
N TRP A 117 2.67 11.33 9.45
CA TRP A 117 3.73 10.68 8.71
C TRP A 117 5.03 10.65 9.55
N PRO A 118 5.63 9.46 9.78
CA PRO A 118 6.86 9.37 10.56
C PRO A 118 8.01 10.06 9.86
N ARG A 119 8.56 11.11 10.47
CA ARG A 119 9.61 11.95 9.84
C ARG A 119 10.91 11.20 9.60
N GLU A 120 11.17 10.14 10.36
CA GLU A 120 12.30 9.24 10.13
C GLU A 120 12.21 8.44 8.81
N TRP A 121 11.07 8.50 8.12
CA TRP A 121 10.85 7.83 6.84
C TRP A 121 11.09 8.72 5.62
N ASP A 122 11.23 10.03 5.79
CA ASP A 122 11.34 10.99 4.68
C ASP A 122 12.53 10.65 3.75
N ASP A 123 13.65 10.17 4.30
CA ASP A 123 14.83 9.75 3.52
C ASP A 123 14.71 8.34 2.92
N LYS A 124 13.88 7.46 3.50
CA LYS A 124 13.69 6.07 3.07
C LYS A 124 12.61 5.91 2.01
N TRP A 125 11.70 6.87 1.96
CA TRP A 125 10.53 6.91 1.10
C TRP A 125 10.64 8.03 0.09
N LYS A 126 11.81 8.10 -0.57
CA LYS A 126 11.98 8.99 -1.72
C LYS A 126 11.00 8.59 -2.82
N GLU A 127 10.58 9.60 -3.56
CA GLU A 127 9.58 9.52 -4.60
C GLU A 127 9.78 8.34 -5.56
N ALA A 128 8.87 7.37 -5.51
CA ALA A 128 8.70 6.38 -6.57
C ALA A 128 8.08 7.00 -7.86
N SER A 129 7.96 8.33 -7.93
CA SER A 129 7.44 9.10 -9.07
C SER A 129 8.48 9.36 -10.16
N CYS A 130 9.76 9.11 -9.90
CA CYS A 130 10.81 9.16 -10.92
C CYS A 130 11.51 7.81 -10.90
N ASP A 131 11.46 7.09 -12.04
CA ASP A 131 12.60 6.41 -12.65
C ASP A 131 12.08 5.60 -13.85
N GLU A 132 12.28 6.20 -15.02
CA GLU A 132 12.35 5.65 -16.39
C GLU A 132 11.88 4.21 -16.55
N CYS A 133 10.61 4.05 -16.94
CA CYS A 133 10.08 2.79 -17.45
C CYS A 133 10.05 2.83 -18.99
N ASP A 134 11.16 3.17 -19.63
CA ASP A 134 11.27 3.19 -21.10
C ASP A 134 11.36 1.78 -21.70
N THR A 135 11.44 0.72 -20.88
CA THR A 135 11.67 -0.65 -21.35
C THR A 135 10.55 -1.65 -21.04
N CYS A 136 9.48 -1.27 -20.34
CA CYS A 136 8.29 -2.13 -20.24
C CYS A 136 7.43 -2.03 -21.50
N THR A 137 7.90 -2.57 -22.63
CA THR A 137 7.05 -2.87 -23.77
C THR A 137 6.04 -3.93 -23.35
N TRP A 138 4.82 -3.49 -23.06
CA TRP A 138 3.64 -4.30 -22.76
C TRP A 138 3.22 -5.12 -23.99
N ASN A 139 3.86 -6.26 -24.22
CA ASN A 139 3.32 -7.28 -25.11
C ASN A 139 2.30 -8.11 -24.31
N TYR A 140 1.04 -7.78 -24.55
CA TYR A 140 -0.19 -8.49 -24.18
C TYR A 140 0.01 -10.00 -23.98
N ARG A 141 -0.09 -10.46 -22.73
CA ARG A 141 -0.22 -11.88 -22.35
C ARG A 141 -1.56 -12.18 -21.68
N PHE A 142 -2.65 -11.59 -22.19
CA PHE A 142 -4.01 -11.84 -21.71
C PHE A 142 -4.83 -12.80 -22.61
N GLU A 143 -4.24 -13.42 -23.62
CA GLU A 143 -4.98 -14.35 -24.50
C GLU A 143 -5.14 -15.78 -23.96
N LYS A 144 -4.59 -16.13 -22.79
CA LYS A 144 -4.59 -17.53 -22.34
C LYS A 144 -5.72 -17.94 -21.37
N TYR A 145 -6.68 -17.08 -21.12
CA TYR A 145 -7.86 -17.41 -20.31
C TYR A 145 -9.15 -16.92 -20.98
N LYS A 146 -9.53 -17.60 -22.07
CA LYS A 146 -10.91 -17.70 -22.56
C LYS A 146 -11.26 -19.17 -22.70
#